data_AF-A0A6B0UGT0-F1
#
_entry.id   AF-A0A6B0UGT0-F1
#
_cell.length_a   1.000
_cell.length_b   1.000
_cell.length_c   1.000
_cell.angle_alpha   90.00
_cell.angle_beta   90.00
_cell.angle_gamma   90.00
#
_symmetry.space_group_name_H-M   'P 1'
#
loop_
_entity.id
_entity.type
_entity.pdbx_description
1 polymer ?
#
loop_
_entity_poly.entity_id
_entity_poly.type
_entity_poly.pdbx_seq_one_letter_code
_entity_poly.pdbx_strand_id
1 'polypeptide(L)'
;MTHPFLLSLVQTKLASHLPFIIVTTTNVNQYRLMGFWKEVVDALFFLKARFSLEYLFSVSRKCLSHALVEEFFPLPIYRSMFSDSPGQDVLKRVKKMCVSPSAKTFF
;
A
#
# COMPACT_ATOMS: atom_id res chain seq x y z
N MET A 1 -5.53 -14.40 18.80
CA MET A 1 -4.14 -14.83 18.56
C MET A 1 -3.37 -14.71 19.87
N THR A 2 -3.22 -15.81 20.61
CA THR A 2 -2.62 -15.83 21.96
C THR A 2 -1.69 -17.02 22.10
N HIS A 3 -0.87 -17.29 21.06
CA HIS A 3 0.14 -18.33 21.17
C HIS A 3 1.41 -17.72 21.79
N PRO A 4 1.87 -18.18 22.97
CA PRO A 4 2.99 -17.56 23.69
C PRO A 4 4.28 -17.45 22.87
N PHE A 5 4.55 -18.45 22.02
CA PHE A 5 5.71 -18.43 21.13
C PHE A 5 5.66 -17.32 20.07
N LEU A 6 4.49 -17.00 19.51
CA LEU A 6 4.39 -15.93 18.52
C LEU A 6 4.61 -14.57 19.16
N LEU A 7 4.09 -14.38 20.38
CA LEU A 7 4.31 -13.17 21.16
C LEU A 7 5.79 -12.99 21.51
N SER A 8 6.47 -14.06 21.95
CA SER A 8 7.90 -13.97 22.26
C SER A 8 8.74 -13.68 21.01
N LEU A 9 8.39 -14.23 19.84
CA LEU A 9 9.05 -13.89 18.58
C LEU A 9 8.85 -12.42 18.21
N VAL A 10 7.63 -11.91 18.30
CA VAL A 10 7.34 -10.50 18.00
C VAL A 10 8.10 -9.58 18.97
N GLN A 11 8.07 -9.88 20.28
CA GLN A 11 8.79 -9.09 21.29
C GLN A 11 10.31 -9.12 21.09
N THR A 12 10.89 -10.28 20.78
CA THR A 12 12.35 -10.41 20.64
C THR A 12 12.88 -9.92 19.30
N LYS A 13 12.10 -10.00 18.23
CA LYS A 13 12.56 -9.64 16.87
C LYS A 13 12.13 -8.24 16.44
N LEU A 14 10.91 -7.82 16.76
CA LEU A 14 10.34 -6.59 16.20
C LEU A 14 10.33 -5.42 17.19
N ALA A 15 10.31 -5.67 18.50
CA ALA A 15 10.08 -4.59 19.47
C ALA A 15 11.14 -3.48 19.42
N SER A 16 12.41 -3.82 19.19
CA SER A 16 13.49 -2.84 19.06
C SER A 16 13.42 -2.01 17.77
N HIS A 17 12.71 -2.49 16.74
CA HIS A 17 12.62 -1.86 15.42
C HIS A 17 11.28 -1.13 15.21
N LEU A 18 10.24 -1.50 15.95
CA LEU A 18 8.89 -0.91 15.87
C LEU A 18 8.39 -0.39 17.24
N PRO A 19 9.13 0.52 17.91
CA PRO A 19 8.80 0.98 19.26
C PRO A 19 7.47 1.75 19.32
N PHE A 20 6.97 2.22 18.17
CA PHE A 20 5.69 2.93 18.05
C PHE A 20 4.48 1.99 17.97
N ILE A 21 4.69 0.67 17.87
CA ILE A 21 3.63 -0.35 17.89
C ILE A 21 3.82 -1.28 19.09
N ILE A 22 5.06 -1.72 19.34
CA ILE A 22 5.37 -2.77 20.30
C ILE A 22 6.15 -2.15 21.46
N VAL A 23 5.52 -2.11 22.63
CA VAL A 23 6.20 -1.78 23.88
C VAL A 23 6.76 -3.06 24.48
N THR A 24 8.04 -3.08 24.80
CA THR A 24 8.71 -4.20 25.47
C THR A 24 9.42 -3.74 26.74
N THR A 25 9.36 -4.57 27.78
CA THR A 25 10.10 -4.38 29.04
C THR A 25 11.37 -5.23 29.09
N THR A 26 11.57 -6.11 28.10
CA THR A 26 12.75 -6.98 28.03
C THR A 26 13.89 -6.25 27.34
N ASN A 27 15.13 -6.51 27.80
CA ASN A 27 16.32 -5.94 27.21
C ASN A 27 16.61 -6.67 25.88
N VAL A 28 16.09 -6.12 24.78
CA VAL A 28 16.17 -6.76 23.46
C VAL A 28 17.49 -6.39 22.80
N ASN A 29 18.38 -7.36 22.62
CA ASN A 29 19.58 -7.18 21.80
C ASN A 29 19.18 -6.80 20.37
N GLN A 30 19.86 -5.81 19.79
CA GLN A 30 19.65 -5.40 18.41
C GLN A 30 20.19 -6.48 17.47
N TYR A 31 19.34 -7.44 17.13
CA TYR A 31 19.62 -8.38 16.07
C TYR A 31 19.38 -7.72 14.71
N ARG A 32 20.24 -8.03 13.74
CA ARG A 32 20.02 -7.65 12.35
C ARG A 32 18.76 -8.36 11.84
N LEU A 33 17.76 -7.58 11.42
CA LEU A 33 16.55 -8.12 10.80
C LEU A 33 16.88 -8.71 9.44
N MET A 34 16.42 -9.92 9.16
CA MET A 34 16.67 -10.62 7.89
C MET A 34 15.39 -11.32 7.42
N GLY A 35 15.28 -11.51 6.10
CA GLY A 35 14.14 -12.17 5.45
C GLY A 35 12.80 -11.50 5.78
N PHE A 36 11.80 -12.32 6.08
CA PHE A 36 10.43 -11.89 6.37
C PHE A 36 10.33 -10.74 7.39
N TRP A 37 11.07 -10.81 8.50
CA TRP A 37 10.98 -9.77 9.54
C TRP A 37 11.50 -8.42 9.08
N LYS A 38 12.52 -8.41 8.21
CA LYS A 38 13.00 -7.18 7.59
C LYS A 38 11.93 -6.60 6.67
N GLU A 39 11.34 -7.42 5.81
CA GLU A 39 10.30 -6.99 4.88
C GLU A 39 9.08 -6.40 5.61
N VAL A 40 8.66 -7.02 6.72
CA VAL A 40 7.56 -6.50 7.56
C VAL A 40 7.90 -5.11 8.12
N VAL A 41 9.11 -4.93 8.65
CA VAL A 41 9.54 -3.65 9.23
C VAL A 41 9.66 -2.59 8.15
N ASP A 42 10.33 -2.90 7.04
CA ASP A 42 10.50 -1.99 5.90
C ASP A 42 9.14 -1.57 5.33
N ALA A 43 8.20 -2.51 5.17
CA ALA A 43 6.84 -2.22 4.72
C ALA A 43 6.08 -1.30 5.70
N LEU A 44 6.20 -1.53 7.01
CA LEU A 44 5.55 -0.68 8.01
C LEU A 44 6.14 0.73 8.03
N PHE A 45 7.45 0.88 7.92
CA PHE A 45 8.07 2.21 7.79
C PHE A 45 7.66 2.91 6.50
N PHE A 46 7.61 2.18 5.39
CA PHE A 46 7.14 2.69 4.11
C PHE A 46 5.69 3.21 4.18
N LEU A 47 4.80 2.46 4.85
CA LEU A 47 3.41 2.85 5.04
C LEU A 47 3.26 4.02 6.02
N LYS A 48 3.95 3.97 7.15
CA LYS A 48 3.91 5.01 8.20
C LYS A 48 4.43 6.36 7.70
N ALA A 49 5.33 6.38 6.72
CA ALA A 49 5.81 7.61 6.11
C ALA A 49 4.71 8.36 5.34
N ARG A 50 3.60 7.70 4.97
CA ARG A 50 2.53 8.23 4.10
C ARG A 50 1.20 8.33 4.80
N PHE A 51 0.90 7.36 5.65
CA PHE A 51 -0.37 7.24 6.34
C PHE A 51 -0.18 7.34 7.85
N SER A 52 -1.16 7.96 8.53
CA SER A 52 -1.21 7.93 9.98
C SER A 52 -1.43 6.50 10.49
N LEU A 53 -0.93 6.19 11.69
CA LEU A 53 -1.14 4.88 12.31
C LEU A 53 -2.64 4.60 12.53
N GLU A 54 -3.41 5.61 12.92
CA GLU A 54 -4.86 5.50 13.09
C GLU A 54 -5.57 5.08 11.80
N TYR A 55 -5.15 5.64 10.65
CA TYR A 55 -5.66 5.21 9.36
C TYR A 55 -5.27 3.77 9.04
N LEU A 56 -3.98 3.41 9.21
CA LEU A 56 -3.48 2.06 8.91
C LEU A 56 -4.17 0.96 9.73
N PHE A 57 -4.55 1.24 10.99
CA PHE A 57 -5.23 0.28 11.85
C PHE A 57 -6.75 0.21 11.63
N SER A 58 -7.36 1.19 10.97
CA SER A 58 -8.80 1.23 10.73
C SER A 58 -9.19 0.86 9.29
N VAL A 59 -8.30 1.09 8.33
CA VAL A 59 -8.57 0.90 6.90
C VAL A 59 -8.65 -0.58 6.52
N SER A 60 -9.58 -0.92 5.61
CA SER A 60 -9.60 -2.25 5.01
C SER A 60 -8.42 -2.44 4.04
N ARG A 61 -7.96 -3.68 3.86
CA ARG A 61 -6.90 -4.00 2.88
C ARG A 61 -7.20 -3.46 1.48
N LYS A 62 -8.46 -3.56 1.02
CA LYS A 62 -8.88 -3.09 -0.31
C LYS A 62 -8.72 -1.57 -0.43
N CYS A 63 -9.15 -0.83 0.58
CA CYS A 63 -9.03 0.63 0.59
C CYS A 63 -7.57 1.06 0.67
N LEU A 64 -6.74 0.39 1.49
CA LEU A 64 -5.30 0.67 1.56
C LEU A 64 -4.61 0.43 0.21
N SER A 65 -4.93 -0.68 -0.45
CA SER A 65 -4.39 -0.97 -1.79
C SER A 65 -4.78 0.12 -2.80
N HIS A 66 -6.02 0.60 -2.76
CA HIS A 66 -6.45 1.72 -3.61
C HIS A 66 -5.71 3.01 -3.28
N ALA A 67 -5.60 3.36 -2.00
CA ALA A 67 -4.88 4.56 -1.55
C ALA A 67 -3.41 4.54 -1.99
N LEU A 68 -2.75 3.39 -1.90
CA LEU A 68 -1.40 3.21 -2.43
C LEU A 68 -1.35 3.43 -3.94
N VAL A 69 -2.30 2.85 -4.71
CA VAL A 69 -2.31 3.04 -6.16
C VAL A 69 -2.47 4.51 -6.51
N GLU A 70 -3.40 5.22 -5.89
CA GLU A 70 -3.61 6.66 -6.14
C GLU A 70 -2.38 7.50 -5.76
N GLU A 71 -1.68 7.15 -4.69
CA GLU A 71 -0.51 7.91 -4.24
C GLU A 71 0.74 7.67 -5.13
N PHE A 72 0.93 6.45 -5.63
CA PHE A 72 2.10 6.11 -6.46
C PHE A 72 1.88 6.26 -7.96
N PHE A 73 0.64 6.09 -8.40
CA PHE A 73 0.25 6.09 -9.80
C PHE A 73 -0.81 7.17 -9.99
N PRO A 74 -0.40 8.45 -10.02
CA PRO A 74 -1.33 9.52 -10.31
C PRO A 74 -2.04 9.22 -11.63
N LEU A 75 -3.30 9.67 -11.73
CA LEU A 75 -4.08 9.56 -12.95
C LEU A 75 -3.22 9.99 -14.15
N PRO A 76 -3.07 9.12 -15.17
CA PRO A 76 -2.31 9.48 -16.36
C PRO A 76 -2.80 10.83 -16.90
N ILE A 77 -1.89 11.67 -17.37
CA ILE A 77 -2.20 13.06 -17.79
C ILE A 77 -3.34 13.09 -18.83
N TYR A 78 -3.39 12.10 -19.71
CA TYR A 78 -4.45 11.95 -20.72
C TYR A 78 -5.83 11.57 -20.14
N ARG A 79 -5.93 11.24 -18.84
CA ARG A 79 -7.19 11.00 -18.13
C ARG A 79 -7.60 12.19 -17.28
N SER A 80 -6.65 12.87 -16.64
CA SER A 80 -6.94 14.02 -15.75
C SER A 80 -7.48 15.24 -16.50
N MET A 81 -7.02 15.50 -17.74
CA MET A 81 -7.54 16.62 -18.54
C MET A 81 -8.99 16.48 -18.99
N PHE A 82 -9.58 15.29 -18.83
CA PHE A 82 -10.87 14.94 -19.40
C PHE A 82 -11.85 14.36 -18.38
N SER A 83 -11.51 14.40 -17.08
CA SER A 83 -12.35 13.87 -16.00
C SER A 83 -13.50 14.80 -15.61
N ASP A 84 -13.35 16.10 -15.86
CA ASP A 84 -14.17 17.13 -15.19
C ASP A 84 -15.45 17.51 -15.96
N SER A 85 -15.69 16.91 -17.13
CA SER A 85 -16.95 17.14 -17.85
C SER A 85 -17.55 15.86 -18.47
N PRO A 86 -18.88 15.73 -18.53
CA PRO A 86 -19.54 14.61 -19.19
C PRO A 86 -19.09 14.50 -20.65
N GLY A 87 -18.61 13.32 -21.06
CA GLY A 87 -18.23 13.04 -22.44
C GLY A 87 -16.77 13.33 -22.81
N GLN A 88 -15.97 13.92 -21.92
CA GLN A 88 -14.56 14.18 -22.22
C GLN A 88 -13.66 12.96 -22.07
N ASP A 89 -13.99 12.03 -21.16
CA ASP A 89 -13.27 10.77 -20.93
C ASP A 89 -12.99 10.04 -22.26
N VAL A 90 -11.70 10.04 -22.64
CA VAL A 90 -11.20 9.50 -23.91
C VAL A 90 -11.56 8.02 -24.03
N LEU A 91 -11.48 7.25 -22.95
CA LEU A 91 -11.76 5.81 -23.00
C LEU A 91 -13.25 5.54 -23.20
N LYS A 92 -14.13 6.33 -22.56
CA LYS A 92 -15.57 6.24 -22.80
C LYS A 92 -15.93 6.63 -24.23
N ARG A 93 -15.25 7.62 -24.82
CA ARG A 93 -15.44 8.02 -26.23
C ARG A 93 -14.95 6.94 -27.19
N VAL A 94 -13.73 6.44 -27.01
CA VAL A 94 -13.15 5.37 -27.83
C VAL A 94 -14.01 4.10 -27.75
N LYS A 95 -14.54 3.75 -26.58
CA LYS A 95 -15.46 2.61 -26.43
C LYS A 95 -16.76 2.78 -27.23
N LYS A 96 -17.24 4.01 -27.40
CA LYS A 96 -18.44 4.33 -28.21
C LYS A 96 -18.16 4.52 -29.70
N MET A 97 -16.90 4.69 -30.09
CA MET A 97 -16.54 4.79 -31.51
C MET A 97 -16.65 3.42 -32.17
N CYS A 98 -17.33 3.38 -33.32
CA CYS A 98 -17.33 2.21 -34.21
C CYS A 98 -15.97 2.08 -34.92
N VAL A 99 -14.92 1.74 -34.17
CA VAL A 99 -13.60 1.48 -34.72
C VAL A 99 -13.57 0.02 -35.19
N SER A 100 -13.21 -0.19 -36.47
CA SER A 100 -13.02 -1.53 -37.01
C SER A 100 -12.04 -2.32 -36.13
N PRO A 101 -12.32 -3.59 -35.79
CA PRO A 101 -11.38 -4.45 -35.05
C PRO A 101 -10.00 -4.52 -35.70
N SER A 102 -9.93 -4.43 -37.04
CA SER A 102 -8.67 -4.44 -37.80
C SER A 102 -7.82 -3.17 -37.62
N ALA A 103 -8.40 -2.07 -37.14
CA ALA A 103 -7.71 -0.80 -36.91
C ALA A 103 -7.23 -0.64 -35.45
N LYS A 104 -7.56 -1.59 -34.55
CA LYS A 104 -7.07 -1.57 -33.17
C LYS A 104 -5.63 -2.05 -33.12
N THR A 105 -4.69 -1.11 -33.13
CA THR A 105 -3.32 -1.37 -32.70
C THR A 105 -3.30 -1.32 -31.17
N PHE A 106 -3.32 -2.48 -30.53
CA PHE A 106 -3.18 -2.56 -29.08
C PHE A 106 -1.78 -2.08 -28.69
N PHE A 107 -1.71 -0.97 -27.95
CA PHE A 107 -0.63 -0.66 -27.03
C PHE A 107 -1.11 -1.01 -25.61
#